data_AF-A0A266LP34-F1
#
_entry.id   AF-A0A266LP34-F1
#
_cell.length_a   1.000
_cell.length_b   1.000
_cell.length_c   1.000
_cell.angle_alpha   90.00
_cell.angle_beta   90.00
_cell.angle_gamma   90.00
#
_symmetry.space_group_name_H-M   'P 1'
#
loop_
_entity.id
_entity.type
_entity.pdbx_description
1 polymer ?
#
loop_
_entity_poly.entity_id
_entity_poly.type
_entity_poly.pdbx_seq_one_letter_code
_entity_poly.pdbx_strand_id
1 'polypeptide(L)'
;MSPGRWLAPVVLVAIACFSTWKVDAWRYGKQLADLSAAHQTTLADIATAATKASEKSRQTEQQRQREIDQVRANDAIQKQQDDAIAAQQRADNDSLRNETRKLLADKSALNARLAQRGKTIDDLVDLLAELRSEADGYAGELASALTASRRAGFSCERSYNAVAILL
;
A
#
# COMPACT_ATOMS: atom_id res chain seq x y z
N MET A 1 -87.28 -33.19 -41.28
CA MET A 1 -86.57 -32.33 -40.30
C MET A 1 -86.07 -31.10 -41.04
N SER A 2 -86.60 -29.90 -40.75
CA SER A 2 -86.25 -28.71 -41.53
C SER A 2 -84.82 -28.24 -41.21
N PRO A 3 -84.00 -27.90 -42.23
CA PRO A 3 -82.61 -27.50 -42.05
C PRO A 3 -82.44 -26.22 -41.21
N GLY A 4 -83.49 -25.40 -41.06
CA GLY A 4 -83.47 -24.18 -40.25
C GLY A 4 -83.38 -24.39 -38.74
N ARG A 5 -83.71 -25.59 -38.21
CA ARG A 5 -83.73 -25.82 -36.75
C ARG A 5 -82.34 -26.00 -36.13
N TRP A 6 -81.32 -26.29 -36.94
CA TRP A 6 -79.92 -26.45 -36.51
C TRP A 6 -79.07 -25.18 -36.69
N LEU A 7 -79.53 -24.19 -37.45
CA LEU A 7 -78.78 -22.95 -37.67
C LEU A 7 -78.71 -22.08 -36.40
N ALA A 8 -79.81 -21.98 -35.66
CA ALA A 8 -79.87 -21.20 -34.42
C ALA A 8 -78.85 -21.65 -33.35
N PRO A 9 -78.74 -22.94 -32.98
CA PRO A 9 -77.72 -23.36 -32.01
C PRO A 9 -76.30 -23.18 -32.54
N VAL A 10 -76.05 -23.36 -33.84
CA VAL A 10 -74.71 -23.16 -34.44
C VAL A 10 -74.28 -21.70 -34.35
N VAL A 11 -75.18 -20.76 -34.63
CA VAL A 11 -74.89 -19.32 -34.51
C VAL A 11 -74.62 -18.94 -33.05
N LEU A 12 -75.37 -19.47 -32.09
CA LEU A 12 -75.14 -19.22 -30.67
C LEU A 12 -73.78 -19.75 -30.19
N VAL A 13 -73.39 -20.95 -30.62
CA VAL A 13 -72.07 -21.52 -30.30
C VAL A 13 -70.95 -20.67 -30.93
N ALA A 14 -71.11 -20.22 -32.18
CA ALA A 14 -70.12 -19.35 -32.82
C ALA A 14 -69.92 -18.02 -32.06
N ILE A 15 -71.01 -17.41 -31.59
CA ILE A 15 -70.96 -16.19 -30.77
C ILE A 15 -70.29 -16.46 -29.42
N ALA A 16 -70.61 -17.58 -28.77
CA ALA A 16 -70.00 -17.97 -27.50
C ALA A 16 -68.48 -18.21 -27.65
N CYS A 17 -68.04 -18.93 -28.68
CA CYS A 17 -66.61 -19.14 -28.95
C CYS A 17 -65.88 -17.82 -29.24
N PHE A 18 -66.47 -16.93 -30.04
CA PHE A 18 -65.85 -15.65 -30.39
C PHE A 18 -65.73 -14.71 -29.17
N SER A 19 -66.77 -14.65 -28.34
CA SER A 19 -66.77 -13.85 -27.12
C SER A 19 -65.76 -14.36 -26.08
N THR A 20 -65.67 -15.69 -25.89
CA THR A 20 -64.69 -16.29 -24.97
C THR A 20 -63.26 -16.01 -25.43
N TRP A 21 -62.97 -16.15 -26.73
CA TRP A 21 -61.64 -15.85 -27.29
C TRP A 21 -61.21 -14.40 -27.05
N LYS A 22 -62.11 -13.42 -27.23
CA LYS A 22 -61.79 -12.01 -26.96
C LYS A 22 -61.47 -11.74 -25.49
N VAL A 23 -62.20 -12.37 -24.57
CA VAL A 23 -61.99 -12.19 -23.13
C VAL A 23 -60.66 -12.82 -22.71
N ASP A 24 -60.35 -14.01 -23.22
CA ASP A 24 -59.07 -14.67 -22.96
C ASP A 24 -57.90 -13.86 -23.50
N ALA A 25 -57.98 -13.37 -24.74
CA ALA A 25 -56.95 -12.53 -25.34
C ALA A 25 -56.69 -11.24 -24.53
N TRP A 26 -57.74 -10.61 -24.02
CA TRP A 26 -57.62 -9.41 -23.18
C TRP A 26 -56.97 -9.73 -21.82
N ARG A 27 -57.35 -10.84 -21.19
CA ARG A 27 -56.82 -11.25 -19.89
C ARG A 27 -55.35 -11.67 -19.98
N TYR A 28 -54.97 -12.41 -21.02
CA TYR A 28 -53.57 -12.76 -21.29
C TYR A 28 -52.72 -11.52 -21.62
N GLY A 29 -53.25 -10.59 -22.43
CA GLY A 29 -52.54 -9.34 -22.72
C GLY A 29 -52.18 -8.54 -21.46
N LYS A 30 -53.10 -8.48 -20.48
CA LYS A 30 -52.83 -7.85 -19.18
C LYS A 30 -51.74 -8.59 -18.39
N GLN A 31 -51.81 -9.92 -18.32
CA GLN A 31 -50.79 -10.71 -17.61
C GLN A 31 -49.41 -10.60 -18.25
N LEU A 32 -49.33 -10.56 -19.58
CA LEU A 32 -48.07 -10.34 -20.30
C LEU A 32 -47.50 -8.94 -20.03
N ALA A 33 -48.36 -7.92 -19.99
CA ALA A 33 -47.96 -6.56 -19.66
C ALA A 33 -47.39 -6.48 -18.24
N ASP A 34 -48.09 -7.03 -17.25
CA ASP A 34 -47.65 -7.06 -15.85
C ASP A 34 -46.33 -7.84 -15.69
N LEU A 35 -46.19 -8.99 -16.35
CA LEU A 35 -44.97 -9.79 -16.32
C LEU A 35 -43.80 -9.06 -17.01
N SER A 36 -44.04 -8.40 -18.14
CA SER A 36 -43.01 -7.62 -18.84
C SER A 36 -42.54 -6.42 -18.03
N ALA A 37 -43.45 -5.74 -17.32
CA ALA A 37 -43.12 -4.65 -16.42
C ALA A 37 -42.28 -5.14 -15.24
N ALA A 38 -42.67 -6.26 -14.62
CA ALA A 38 -41.90 -6.89 -13.54
C ALA A 38 -40.50 -7.37 -13.98
N HIS A 39 -40.38 -7.87 -15.22
CA HIS A 39 -39.07 -8.22 -15.77
C HIS A 39 -38.20 -6.98 -16.02
N GLN A 40 -38.77 -5.89 -16.54
CA GLN A 40 -38.01 -4.66 -16.76
C GLN A 40 -37.51 -4.05 -15.45
N THR A 41 -38.33 -4.03 -14.39
CA THR A 41 -37.90 -3.54 -13.08
C THR A 41 -36.79 -4.42 -12.51
N THR A 42 -36.93 -5.74 -12.59
CA THR A 42 -35.90 -6.68 -12.12
C THR A 42 -34.58 -6.50 -12.86
N LEU A 43 -34.62 -6.33 -14.19
CA LEU A 43 -33.41 -6.07 -14.98
C LEU A 43 -32.76 -4.73 -14.63
N ALA A 44 -33.56 -3.69 -14.39
CA ALA A 44 -33.06 -2.39 -13.95
C ALA A 44 -32.41 -2.47 -12.56
N ASP A 45 -33.02 -3.20 -11.63
CA ASP A 45 -32.47 -3.42 -10.29
C ASP A 45 -31.16 -4.21 -10.33
N ILE A 46 -31.08 -5.26 -11.15
CA ILE A 46 -29.84 -6.02 -11.35
C ILE A 46 -28.75 -5.13 -11.98
N ALA A 47 -29.09 -4.34 -13.00
CA ALA A 47 -28.14 -3.44 -13.65
C ALA A 47 -27.61 -2.40 -12.66
N THR A 48 -28.48 -1.79 -11.85
CA THR A 48 -28.07 -0.80 -10.84
C THR A 48 -27.28 -1.43 -9.69
N ALA A 49 -27.60 -2.66 -9.29
CA ALA A 49 -26.81 -3.40 -8.29
C ALA A 49 -25.41 -3.73 -8.82
N ALA A 50 -25.30 -4.16 -10.07
CA ALA A 50 -24.03 -4.46 -10.73
C ALA A 50 -23.15 -3.21 -10.86
N THR A 51 -23.71 -2.08 -11.28
CA THR A 51 -22.96 -0.81 -11.38
C THR A 51 -22.48 -0.35 -10.01
N LYS A 52 -23.34 -0.36 -8.99
CA LYS A 52 -22.96 -0.04 -7.60
C LYS A 52 -21.86 -0.95 -7.06
N ALA A 53 -21.93 -2.25 -7.33
CA ALA A 53 -20.89 -3.20 -6.91
C ALA A 53 -19.54 -2.89 -7.58
N SER A 54 -19.56 -2.60 -8.89
CA SER A 54 -18.35 -2.23 -9.64
C SER A 54 -17.74 -0.91 -9.15
N GLU A 55 -18.58 0.07 -8.83
CA GLU A 55 -18.15 1.39 -8.37
C GLU A 55 -17.59 1.33 -6.95
N LYS A 56 -18.23 0.56 -6.06
CA LYS A 56 -17.71 0.28 -4.73
C LYS A 56 -16.33 -0.39 -4.79
N SER A 57 -16.16 -1.39 -5.67
CA SER A 57 -14.87 -2.04 -5.88
C SER A 57 -13.80 -1.05 -6.36
N ARG A 58 -14.14 -0.18 -7.32
CA ARG A 58 -13.24 0.90 -7.79
C ARG A 58 -12.88 1.89 -6.68
N GLN A 59 -13.84 2.31 -5.86
CA GLN A 59 -13.59 3.23 -4.75
C GLN A 59 -12.66 2.62 -3.70
N THR A 60 -12.89 1.35 -3.32
CA THR A 60 -12.00 0.64 -2.40
C THR A 60 -10.59 0.55 -2.97
N GLU A 61 -10.43 0.25 -4.25
CA GLU A 61 -9.12 0.18 -4.88
C GLU A 61 -8.42 1.55 -4.94
N GLN A 62 -9.14 2.61 -5.30
CA GLN A 62 -8.60 3.98 -5.26
C GLN A 62 -8.18 4.40 -3.85
N GLN A 63 -8.95 3.99 -2.83
CA GLN A 63 -8.60 4.29 -1.45
C GLN A 63 -7.33 3.57 -1.01
N ARG A 64 -7.18 2.28 -1.35
CA ARG A 64 -5.94 1.54 -1.11
C ARG A 64 -4.74 2.17 -1.82
N GLN A 65 -4.91 2.61 -3.07
CA GLN A 65 -3.85 3.30 -3.80
C GLN A 65 -3.44 4.60 -3.10
N ARG A 66 -4.40 5.42 -2.64
CA ARG A 66 -4.11 6.65 -1.89
C ARG A 66 -3.37 6.38 -0.58
N GLU A 67 -3.75 5.35 0.15
CA GLU A 67 -3.07 4.94 1.40
C GLU A 67 -1.63 4.51 1.11
N ILE A 68 -1.40 3.71 0.06
CA ILE A 68 -0.06 3.31 -0.37
C ILE A 68 0.77 4.52 -0.79
N ASP A 69 0.20 5.45 -1.54
CA ASP A 69 0.88 6.66 -1.99
C ASP A 69 1.26 7.56 -0.81
N GLN A 70 0.39 7.68 0.21
CA GLN A 70 0.69 8.41 1.44
C GLN A 70 1.83 7.77 2.22
N VAL A 71 1.82 6.44 2.39
CA VAL A 71 2.91 5.71 3.06
C VAL A 71 4.22 5.92 2.30
N ARG A 72 4.21 5.78 0.97
CA ARG A 72 5.38 5.99 0.13
C ARG A 72 5.93 7.42 0.25
N ALA A 73 5.06 8.42 0.27
CA ALA A 73 5.46 9.81 0.44
C ALA A 73 6.11 10.05 1.82
N ASN A 74 5.51 9.50 2.88
CA ASN A 74 6.05 9.60 4.24
C ASN A 74 7.40 8.89 4.37
N ASP A 75 7.54 7.69 3.80
CA ASP A 75 8.80 6.94 3.78
C ASP A 75 9.89 7.70 3.01
N ALA A 76 9.54 8.34 1.90
CA ALA A 76 10.49 9.16 1.14
C ALA A 76 10.98 10.38 1.95
N ILE A 77 10.08 11.04 2.68
CA ILE A 77 10.42 12.16 3.56
C ILE A 77 11.32 11.69 4.70
N GLN A 78 10.96 10.59 5.38
CA GLN A 78 11.80 10.04 6.46
C GLN A 78 13.18 9.66 5.95
N LYS A 79 13.27 8.99 4.80
CA LYS A 79 14.55 8.62 4.21
C LYS A 79 15.42 9.84 3.92
N GLN A 80 14.84 10.92 3.38
CA GLN A 80 15.59 12.17 3.14
C GLN A 80 16.07 12.81 4.44
N GLN A 81 15.27 12.78 5.51
CA GLN A 81 15.68 13.28 6.82
C GLN A 81 16.82 12.44 7.42
N ASP A 82 16.70 11.11 7.38
CA ASP A 82 17.72 10.19 7.87
C ASP A 82 19.05 10.36 7.10
N ASP A 83 18.97 10.49 5.77
CA ASP A 83 20.14 10.73 4.92
C ASP A 83 20.79 12.09 5.23
N ALA A 84 20.00 13.14 5.50
CA ALA A 84 20.50 14.46 5.89
C ALA A 84 21.18 14.43 7.27
N ILE A 85 20.59 13.75 8.25
CA ILE A 85 21.17 13.57 9.59
C ILE A 85 22.47 12.76 9.48
N ALA A 86 22.48 11.69 8.69
CA ALA A 86 23.69 10.90 8.47
C ALA A 86 24.80 11.72 7.78
N ALA A 87 24.45 12.61 6.85
CA ALA A 87 25.41 13.51 6.22
C ALA A 87 25.99 14.54 7.22
N GLN A 88 25.15 15.13 8.08
CA GLN A 88 25.60 16.02 9.15
C GLN A 88 26.54 15.31 10.12
N GLN A 89 26.18 14.12 10.59
CA GLN A 89 27.02 13.33 11.49
C GLN A 89 28.39 12.99 10.89
N ARG A 90 28.46 12.72 9.58
CA ARG A 90 29.74 12.51 8.89
C ARG A 90 30.57 13.80 8.86
N ALA A 91 29.95 14.94 8.51
CA ALA A 91 30.62 16.22 8.50
C ALA A 91 31.16 16.63 9.88
N ASP A 92 30.38 16.42 10.94
CA ASP A 92 30.79 16.69 12.31
C ASP A 92 31.96 15.79 12.73
N ASN A 93 31.91 14.49 12.40
CA ASN A 93 33.01 13.56 12.64
C ASN A 93 34.30 13.98 11.89
N ASP A 94 34.18 14.37 10.63
CA ASP A 94 35.33 14.82 9.84
C ASP A 94 35.91 16.14 10.37
N SER A 95 35.06 17.06 10.84
CA SER A 95 35.51 18.29 11.52
C SER A 95 36.26 17.98 12.81
N LEU A 96 35.70 17.12 13.67
CA LEU A 96 36.35 16.66 14.91
C LEU A 96 37.69 15.99 14.63
N ARG A 97 37.77 15.13 13.60
CA ARG A 97 39.03 14.51 13.15
C ARG A 97 40.05 15.54 12.69
N ASN A 98 39.61 16.57 11.95
CA ASN A 98 40.48 17.65 11.51
C ASN A 98 41.00 18.51 12.68
N GLU A 99 40.14 18.85 13.64
CA GLU A 99 40.52 19.58 14.85
C GLU A 99 41.50 18.76 15.70
N THR A 100 41.24 17.46 15.87
CA THR A 100 42.15 16.55 16.57
C THR A 100 43.51 16.49 15.87
N ARG A 101 43.55 16.41 14.54
CA ARG A 101 44.80 16.47 13.76
C ARG A 101 45.53 17.81 13.92
N LYS A 102 44.81 18.94 13.97
CA LYS A 102 45.41 20.26 14.24
C LYS A 102 45.99 20.34 15.64
N LEU A 103 45.25 19.90 16.66
CA LEU A 103 45.74 19.86 18.04
C LEU A 103 46.97 18.95 18.18
N LEU A 104 46.99 17.80 17.49
CA LEU A 104 48.17 16.93 17.43
C LEU A 104 49.35 17.61 16.72
N ALA A 105 49.13 18.36 15.64
CA ALA A 105 50.18 19.10 14.93
C ALA A 105 50.73 20.30 15.74
N ASP A 106 49.86 21.06 16.41
CA ASP A 106 50.29 22.14 17.31
C ASP A 106 51.05 21.57 18.51
N LYS A 107 50.58 20.44 19.04
CA LYS A 107 51.28 19.68 20.08
C LYS A 107 52.61 19.14 19.58
N SER A 108 52.73 18.63 18.36
CA SER A 108 54.00 18.15 17.81
C SER A 108 54.99 19.30 17.56
N ALA A 109 54.52 20.50 17.22
CA ALA A 109 55.37 21.69 17.12
C ALA A 109 55.87 22.18 18.51
N LEU A 110 55.02 22.11 19.54
CA LEU A 110 55.39 22.35 20.95
C LEU A 110 56.33 21.27 21.48
N ASN A 111 56.05 20.01 21.17
CA ASN A 111 56.84 18.86 21.55
C ASN A 111 58.17 18.83 20.83
N ALA A 112 58.30 19.22 19.56
CA ALA A 112 59.59 19.38 18.89
C ALA A 112 60.53 20.36 19.63
N ARG A 113 59.97 21.39 20.28
CA ARG A 113 60.71 22.32 21.15
C ARG A 113 61.07 21.73 22.52
N LEU A 114 60.28 20.78 23.01
CA LEU A 114 60.52 20.01 24.26
C LEU A 114 61.29 18.69 24.03
N ALA A 115 61.38 18.20 22.78
CA ALA A 115 61.91 16.90 22.33
C ALA A 115 63.44 16.84 22.35
N GLN A 116 64.11 18.00 22.51
CA GLN A 116 65.48 18.01 23.02
C GLN A 116 65.59 17.27 24.38
N ARG A 117 64.47 17.08 25.10
CA ARG A 117 64.38 16.38 26.40
C ARG A 117 63.36 15.22 26.49
N GLY A 118 62.37 15.10 25.60
CA GLY A 118 61.18 14.23 25.80
C GLY A 118 60.87 13.16 24.74
N LYS A 119 61.86 12.70 23.96
CA LYS A 119 61.70 11.81 22.79
C LYS A 119 60.89 10.51 23.02
N THR A 120 60.77 10.02 24.26
CA THR A 120 60.07 8.77 24.58
C THR A 120 58.56 8.92 24.84
N ILE A 121 58.06 10.13 25.09
CA ILE A 121 56.65 10.35 25.45
C ILE A 121 55.79 10.57 24.19
N ASP A 122 56.36 11.10 23.10
CA ASP A 122 55.64 11.34 21.83
C ASP A 122 55.32 10.03 21.09
N ASP A 123 56.29 9.12 20.99
CA ASP A 123 56.09 7.80 20.36
C ASP A 123 54.91 7.03 20.99
N LEU A 124 54.69 7.20 22.30
CA LEU A 124 53.57 6.57 23.00
C LEU A 124 52.22 7.25 22.68
N VAL A 125 52.19 8.58 22.56
CA VAL A 125 50.96 9.33 22.28
C VAL A 125 50.50 9.11 20.84
N ASP A 126 51.43 9.10 19.88
CA ASP A 126 51.12 8.83 18.48
C ASP A 126 50.62 7.39 18.29
N LEU A 127 51.24 6.41 18.95
CA LEU A 127 50.78 5.01 18.90
C LEU A 127 49.41 4.83 19.53
N LEU A 128 49.11 5.53 20.64
CA LEU A 128 47.78 5.52 21.25
C LEU A 128 46.72 6.20 20.35
N ALA A 129 47.08 7.25 19.63
CA ALA A 129 46.17 7.94 18.70
C ALA A 129 45.86 7.09 17.46
N GLU A 130 46.87 6.41 16.89
CA GLU A 130 46.69 5.46 15.78
C GLU A 130 45.78 4.30 16.22
N LEU A 131 46.08 3.69 17.38
CA LEU A 131 45.33 2.56 17.90
C LEU A 131 43.88 2.93 18.25
N ARG A 132 43.65 4.15 18.74
CA ARG A 132 42.31 4.72 18.93
C ARG A 132 41.58 4.87 17.60
N SER A 133 42.22 5.43 16.57
CA SER A 133 41.61 5.62 15.25
C SER A 133 41.25 4.30 14.59
N GLU A 134 42.11 3.28 14.72
CA GLU A 134 41.87 1.96 14.14
C GLU A 134 40.76 1.21 14.90
N ALA A 135 40.74 1.30 16.24
CA ALA A 135 39.65 0.75 17.06
C ALA A 135 38.30 1.42 16.75
N ASP A 136 38.27 2.74 16.59
CA ASP A 136 37.05 3.48 16.22
C ASP A 136 36.60 3.14 14.78
N GLY A 137 37.53 2.87 13.86
CA GLY A 137 37.24 2.34 12.52
C GLY A 137 36.57 0.97 12.57
N TYR A 138 37.14 0.03 13.31
CA TYR A 138 36.60 -1.33 13.47
C TYR A 138 35.23 -1.34 14.16
N ALA A 139 35.02 -0.46 15.15
CA ALA A 139 33.73 -0.29 15.81
C ALA A 139 32.66 0.24 14.84
N GLY A 140 33.02 1.15 13.94
CA GLY A 140 32.13 1.65 12.89
C GLY A 140 31.69 0.57 11.91
N GLU A 141 32.61 -0.28 11.45
CA GLU A 141 32.28 -1.43 10.60
C GLU A 141 31.35 -2.42 11.31
N LEU A 142 31.65 -2.79 12.56
CA LEU A 142 30.81 -3.71 13.33
C LEU A 142 29.40 -3.16 13.55
N ALA A 143 29.28 -1.87 13.86
CA ALA A 143 27.99 -1.19 14.03
C ALA A 143 27.18 -1.19 12.72
N SER A 144 27.84 -1.03 11.57
CA SER A 144 27.18 -1.09 10.27
C SER A 144 26.62 -2.49 9.96
N ALA A 145 27.38 -3.55 10.27
CA ALA A 145 26.97 -4.94 10.08
C ALA A 145 25.80 -5.32 11.00
N LEU A 146 25.85 -4.92 12.28
CA LEU A 146 24.77 -5.15 13.24
C LEU A 146 23.50 -4.37 12.88
N THR A 147 23.63 -3.16 12.34
CA THR A 147 22.48 -2.39 11.87
C THR A 147 21.80 -3.05 10.67
N ALA A 148 22.59 -3.65 9.76
CA ALA A 148 22.07 -4.40 8.62
C ALA A 148 21.30 -5.66 9.05
N SER A 149 21.85 -6.44 9.98
CA SER A 149 21.18 -7.64 10.49
C SER A 149 19.89 -7.30 11.26
N ARG A 150 19.89 -6.23 12.05
CA ARG A 150 18.70 -5.75 12.77
C ARG A 150 17.58 -5.33 11.82
N ARG A 151 17.92 -4.66 10.72
CA ARG A 151 16.95 -4.30 9.66
C ARG A 151 16.32 -5.53 9.02
N ALA A 152 17.11 -6.56 8.70
CA ALA A 152 16.60 -7.82 8.16
C ALA A 152 15.68 -8.55 9.16
N GLY A 153 16.03 -8.55 10.45
CA GLY A 153 15.21 -9.14 11.52
C GLY A 153 13.82 -8.50 11.61
N PHE A 154 13.75 -7.16 11.64
CA PHE A 154 12.46 -6.46 11.64
C PHE A 154 11.61 -6.74 10.39
N SER A 155 12.24 -6.99 9.24
CA SER A 155 11.51 -7.40 8.03
C SER A 155 10.90 -8.79 8.17
N CYS A 156 11.62 -9.75 8.76
CA CYS A 156 11.07 -11.10 9.02
C CYS A 156 9.95 -11.08 10.06
N GLU A 157 10.06 -10.23 11.08
CA GLU A 157 9.03 -10.13 12.11
C GLU A 157 7.75 -9.47 11.57
N ARG A 158 7.88 -8.47 10.68
CA ARG A 158 6.74 -7.91 9.96
C ARG A 158 6.05 -8.95 9.08
N SER A 159 6.79 -9.77 8.34
CA SER A 159 6.19 -10.80 7.49
C SER A 159 5.53 -11.90 8.31
N TYR A 160 6.15 -12.33 9.42
CA TYR A 160 5.54 -13.27 10.36
C TYR A 160 4.24 -12.73 10.96
N ASN A 161 4.24 -11.50 11.48
CA ASN A 161 3.03 -10.88 12.03
C ASN A 161 1.91 -10.72 10.98
N ALA A 162 2.26 -10.40 9.73
CA ALA A 162 1.29 -10.33 8.64
C ALA A 162 0.61 -11.68 8.35
N VAL A 163 1.35 -12.79 8.44
CA VAL A 163 0.79 -14.14 8.29
C VAL A 163 0.01 -14.56 9.54
N ALA A 164 0.50 -14.24 10.74
CA ALA A 164 -0.14 -14.60 12.00
C ALA A 164 -1.48 -13.88 12.23
N ILE A 165 -1.68 -12.67 11.71
CA ILE A 165 -2.95 -11.93 11.79
C ILE A 165 -4.02 -12.48 10.82
N LEU A 166 -3.61 -13.24 9.80
CA LEU A 166 -4.52 -13.83 8.80
C LEU A 166 -5.03 -15.24 9.17
N LEU A 167 -4.52 -15.83 10.26
CA LEU A 167 -4.95 -17.11 10.84
C LEU A 167 -5.89 -16.89 12.03
#